data_AF-A0A7W9UY40-F1
#
_entry.id   AF-A0A7W9UY40-F1
#
_cell.length_a   1.000
_cell.length_b   1.000
_cell.length_c   1.000
_cell.angle_alpha   90.00
_cell.angle_beta   90.00
_cell.angle_gamma   90.00
#
_symmetry.space_group_name_H-M   'P 1'
#
loop_
_entity.id
_entity.type
_entity.pdbx_description
1 polymer ?
#
loop_
_entity_poly.entity_id
_entity_poly.type
_entity_poly.pdbx_seq_one_letter_code
_entity_poly.pdbx_strand_id
1 'polypeptide(L)'
;MSRRRMLVATVALLLTAGCSSADAGGTSESSSPPPGARDAVKRYVEALNDRDVKALLDVGSAPDKPWSRKQADEIIRSKGGKGLTIMKAPIRYDLMGEYMGTVSLATSDSAGRSLRETVELMHEKSHWHVVLFEWPSGDKETSAT
;
A
#
# COMPACT_ATOMS: atom_id res chain seq x y z
N MET A 1 -48.81 19.59 34.00
CA MET A 1 -50.16 19.81 33.44
C MET A 1 -50.04 20.02 31.93
N SER A 2 -50.91 19.36 31.20
CA SER A 2 -51.01 19.19 29.74
C SER A 2 -50.75 20.42 28.86
N ARG A 3 -50.27 20.17 27.63
CA ARG A 3 -51.07 20.35 26.40
C ARG A 3 -50.38 19.71 25.18
N ARG A 4 -51.04 18.67 24.67
CA ARG A 4 -50.83 18.02 23.38
C ARG A 4 -51.12 19.02 22.25
N ARG A 5 -50.35 18.97 21.17
CA ARG A 5 -50.81 19.38 19.83
C ARG A 5 -50.31 18.38 18.80
N MET A 6 -51.19 17.46 18.44
CA MET A 6 -51.12 16.71 17.18
C MET A 6 -51.43 17.66 16.04
N LEU A 7 -50.66 17.56 14.95
CA LEU A 7 -51.09 18.01 13.64
C LEU A 7 -50.81 16.86 12.67
N VAL A 8 -51.90 16.21 12.31
CA VAL A 8 -52.01 15.25 11.22
C VAL A 8 -52.12 16.07 9.93
N ALA A 9 -51.27 15.77 8.95
CA ALA A 9 -51.45 16.21 7.58
C ALA A 9 -51.33 15.00 6.67
N THR A 10 -52.49 14.48 6.30
CA THR A 10 -52.73 13.53 5.21
C THR A 10 -52.37 14.17 3.87
N VAL A 11 -51.49 13.52 3.11
CA VAL A 11 -51.43 13.68 1.64
C VAL A 11 -51.46 12.29 1.04
N ALA A 12 -52.49 12.05 0.24
CA ALA A 12 -52.73 10.82 -0.49
C ALA A 12 -52.38 10.98 -1.98
N LEU A 13 -51.99 9.84 -2.56
CA LEU A 13 -51.97 9.47 -3.99
C LEU A 13 -50.93 10.11 -4.92
N LEU A 14 -50.09 9.25 -5.51
CA LEU A 14 -50.13 8.97 -6.95
C LEU A 14 -49.45 7.63 -7.26
N LEU A 15 -50.18 6.80 -8.01
CA LEU A 15 -49.77 5.51 -8.55
C LEU A 15 -48.80 5.71 -9.71
N THR A 16 -47.62 5.10 -9.63
CA THR A 16 -46.92 4.55 -10.79
C THR A 16 -46.36 3.19 -10.40
N ALA A 17 -47.14 2.13 -10.65
CA ALA A 17 -46.60 0.78 -10.74
C ALA A 17 -45.80 0.66 -12.05
N GLY A 18 -44.62 1.28 -12.05
CA GLY A 18 -43.58 1.04 -13.04
C GLY A 18 -42.82 -0.20 -12.63
N CYS A 19 -43.08 -1.30 -13.32
CA CYS A 19 -42.25 -2.50 -13.25
C CYS A 19 -40.88 -2.14 -13.83
N SER A 20 -39.87 -2.03 -12.98
CA SER A 20 -38.47 -2.16 -13.39
C SER A 20 -37.81 -2.92 -12.26
N SER A 21 -37.21 -4.06 -12.61
CA SER A 21 -36.40 -4.90 -11.76
C SER A 21 -35.72 -4.07 -10.68
N ALA A 22 -35.96 -4.45 -9.42
CA ALA A 22 -34.93 -4.29 -8.41
C ALA A 22 -33.78 -5.16 -8.90
N ASP A 23 -32.98 -4.57 -9.79
CA ASP A 23 -31.68 -5.10 -10.17
C ASP A 23 -30.96 -5.30 -8.85
N ALA A 24 -30.54 -6.54 -8.65
CA ALA A 24 -29.81 -6.94 -7.47
C ALA A 24 -28.75 -5.87 -7.25
N GLY A 25 -28.79 -5.25 -6.06
CA GLY A 25 -27.72 -4.39 -5.61
C GLY A 25 -26.45 -5.23 -5.58
N GLY A 26 -25.81 -5.32 -6.73
CA GLY A 26 -24.40 -5.61 -6.88
C GLY A 26 -23.75 -4.48 -6.13
N THR A 27 -23.59 -4.69 -4.83
CA THR A 27 -22.56 -4.04 -4.06
C THR A 27 -21.31 -4.44 -4.81
N SER A 28 -20.88 -3.60 -5.77
CA SER A 28 -19.53 -3.63 -6.27
C SER A 28 -18.71 -3.42 -5.02
N GLU A 29 -18.28 -4.53 -4.43
CA GLU A 29 -17.30 -4.56 -3.37
C GLU A 29 -16.06 -3.89 -3.99
N SER A 30 -16.00 -2.56 -3.86
CA SER A 30 -14.79 -1.79 -4.08
C SER A 30 -13.83 -2.32 -3.04
N SER A 31 -13.14 -3.39 -3.43
CA SER A 31 -12.26 -4.15 -2.56
C SER A 31 -11.13 -3.20 -2.22
N SER A 32 -11.25 -2.60 -1.05
CA SER A 32 -10.25 -1.67 -0.55
C SER A 32 -8.94 -2.45 -0.37
N PRO A 33 -7.79 -1.88 -0.78
CA PRO A 33 -6.51 -2.56 -0.64
C PRO A 33 -6.25 -3.00 0.81
N PRO A 34 -5.58 -4.15 1.02
CA PRO A 34 -5.17 -4.57 2.35
C PRO A 34 -4.37 -3.47 3.07
N PRO A 35 -4.55 -3.28 4.39
CA PRO A 35 -3.79 -2.30 5.15
C PRO A 35 -2.30 -2.65 5.18
N GLY A 36 -1.44 -1.69 5.54
CA GLY A 36 0.00 -1.92 5.80
C GLY A 36 0.97 -1.50 4.69
N ALA A 37 0.50 -1.15 3.49
CA ALA A 37 1.34 -0.66 2.40
C ALA A 37 2.21 0.54 2.81
N ARG A 38 1.63 1.49 3.56
CA ARG A 38 2.36 2.65 4.10
C ARG A 38 3.44 2.25 5.10
N ASP A 39 3.21 1.22 5.90
CA ASP A 39 4.16 0.78 6.92
C ASP A 39 5.33 0.02 6.29
N ALA A 40 5.13 -0.68 5.17
CA ALA A 40 6.23 -1.22 4.37
C ALA A 40 7.17 -0.10 3.85
N VAL A 41 6.61 1.01 3.37
CA VAL A 41 7.41 2.18 2.94
C VAL A 41 8.18 2.81 4.11
N LYS A 42 7.56 2.89 5.30
CA LYS A 42 8.25 3.40 6.50
C LYS A 42 9.42 2.51 6.88
N ARG A 43 9.21 1.19 6.96
CA ARG A 43 10.27 0.21 7.28
C ARG A 43 11.41 0.26 6.27
N TYR A 44 11.10 0.45 4.98
CA TYR A 44 12.13 0.68 3.96
C TYR A 44 13.01 1.89 4.29
N VAL A 45 12.40 3.05 4.57
CA VAL A 45 13.15 4.29 4.88
C VAL A 45 13.93 4.16 6.20
N GLU A 46 13.36 3.49 7.19
CA GLU A 46 14.01 3.17 8.47
C GLU A 46 15.25 2.28 8.25
N ALA A 47 15.11 1.17 7.52
CA ALA A 47 16.23 0.29 7.18
C ALA A 47 17.37 1.03 6.44
N LEU A 48 17.02 1.96 5.53
CA LEU A 48 18.02 2.81 4.89
C LEU A 48 18.73 3.72 5.89
N ASN A 49 18.00 4.40 6.77
CA ASN A 49 18.57 5.32 7.74
C ASN A 49 19.50 4.63 8.72
N ASP A 50 19.10 3.46 9.19
CA ASP A 50 19.87 2.66 10.15
C ASP A 50 21.01 1.87 9.49
N ARG A 51 21.06 1.87 8.15
CA ARG A 51 21.99 1.06 7.35
C ARG A 51 21.87 -0.43 7.69
N ASP A 52 20.65 -0.88 7.97
CA ASP A 52 20.37 -2.25 8.37
C ASP A 52 20.09 -3.13 7.14
N VAL A 53 21.11 -3.92 6.76
CA VAL A 53 21.04 -4.88 5.66
C VAL A 53 19.93 -5.91 5.90
N LYS A 54 19.79 -6.41 7.13
CA LYS A 54 18.83 -7.48 7.45
C LYS A 54 17.40 -6.95 7.37
N ALA A 55 17.15 -5.76 7.91
CA ALA A 55 15.85 -5.11 7.79
C ALA A 55 15.50 -4.81 6.32
N LEU A 56 16.49 -4.41 5.50
CA LEU A 56 16.25 -4.15 4.09
C LEU A 56 15.89 -5.44 3.30
N LEU A 57 16.53 -6.57 3.63
CA LEU A 57 16.18 -7.88 3.08
C LEU A 57 14.74 -8.29 3.45
N ASP A 58 14.36 -8.12 4.72
CA ASP A 58 13.00 -8.43 5.21
C ASP A 58 11.93 -7.57 4.53
N VAL A 59 12.17 -6.26 4.42
CA VAL A 59 11.29 -5.32 3.71
C VAL A 59 11.05 -5.75 2.26
N GLY A 60 12.08 -6.28 1.59
CA GLY A 60 11.96 -6.78 0.22
C GLY A 60 11.61 -8.27 0.09
N SER A 61 11.30 -8.96 1.19
CA SER A 61 11.04 -10.40 1.23
C SER A 61 12.14 -11.25 0.56
N ALA A 62 13.40 -10.80 0.62
CA ALA A 62 14.52 -11.50 0.04
C ALA A 62 15.18 -12.43 1.08
N PRO A 63 15.63 -13.64 0.68
CA PRO A 63 16.34 -14.53 1.58
C PRO A 63 17.71 -13.95 1.91
N ASP A 64 18.30 -14.33 3.05
CA ASP A 64 19.66 -13.93 3.43
C ASP A 64 20.73 -14.76 2.69
N LYS A 65 20.88 -14.48 1.39
CA LYS A 65 21.83 -15.12 0.47
C LYS A 65 22.95 -14.14 0.08
N PRO A 66 24.13 -14.62 -0.38
CA PRO A 66 25.22 -13.73 -0.80
C PRO A 66 24.83 -12.70 -1.88
N TRP A 67 23.97 -13.09 -2.82
CA TRP A 67 23.53 -12.19 -3.90
C TRP A 67 22.62 -11.06 -3.41
N SER A 68 21.71 -11.35 -2.48
CA SER A 68 20.75 -10.38 -1.95
C SER A 68 21.43 -9.43 -0.96
N ARG A 69 22.32 -9.94 -0.11
CA ARG A 69 23.18 -9.10 0.75
C ARG A 69 24.00 -8.10 -0.06
N LYS A 70 24.61 -8.54 -1.16
CA LYS A 70 25.39 -7.65 -2.03
C LYS A 70 24.53 -6.51 -2.59
N GLN A 71 23.33 -6.81 -3.06
CA GLN A 71 22.39 -5.78 -3.55
C GLN A 71 21.94 -4.84 -2.42
N ALA A 72 21.62 -5.38 -1.25
CA ALA A 72 21.26 -4.58 -0.07
C ALA A 72 22.40 -3.62 0.33
N ASP A 73 23.64 -4.09 0.34
CA ASP A 73 24.83 -3.27 0.60
C ASP A 73 24.99 -2.15 -0.45
N GLU A 74 24.70 -2.43 -1.72
CA GLU A 74 24.73 -1.43 -2.79
C GLU A 74 23.64 -0.35 -2.61
N ILE A 75 22.43 -0.76 -2.26
CA ILE A 75 21.32 0.16 -1.95
C ILE A 75 21.68 1.04 -0.74
N ILE A 76 22.18 0.45 0.34
CA ILE A 76 22.57 1.17 1.56
C ILE A 76 23.74 2.12 1.28
N ARG A 77 24.72 1.73 0.47
CA ARG A 77 25.83 2.61 0.09
C ARG A 77 25.35 3.84 -0.67
N SER A 78 24.34 3.67 -1.52
CA SER A 78 23.78 4.76 -2.32
C SER A 78 22.88 5.69 -1.49
N LYS A 79 21.98 5.11 -0.69
CA LYS A 79 20.84 5.82 -0.08
C LYS A 79 20.89 5.91 1.45
N GLY A 80 21.66 5.05 2.11
CA GLY A 80 21.58 4.84 3.55
C GLY A 80 22.29 5.89 4.41
N GLY A 81 21.88 5.96 5.69
CA GLY A 81 22.45 6.85 6.71
C GLY A 81 22.32 8.34 6.41
N LYS A 82 21.29 8.73 5.66
CA LYS A 82 21.05 10.14 5.28
C LYS A 82 20.04 10.85 6.19
N GLY A 83 19.50 10.17 7.22
CA GLY A 83 18.46 10.73 8.08
C GLY A 83 17.21 11.14 7.30
N LEU A 84 16.82 10.31 6.34
CA LEU A 84 15.68 10.52 5.44
C LEU A 84 14.38 10.63 6.24
N THR A 85 13.65 11.71 6.02
CA THR A 85 12.30 11.91 6.54
C THR A 85 11.30 11.87 5.39
N ILE A 86 10.23 11.07 5.51
CA ILE A 86 9.18 10.98 4.49
C ILE A 86 8.36 12.27 4.47
N MET A 87 8.41 12.98 3.35
CA MET A 87 7.61 14.18 3.10
C MET A 87 6.26 13.83 2.46
N LYS A 88 6.29 12.95 1.45
CA LYS A 88 5.10 12.47 0.73
C LYS A 88 5.30 11.03 0.28
N ALA A 89 4.24 10.23 0.36
CA ALA A 89 4.21 8.86 -0.14
C ALA A 89 2.80 8.50 -0.64
N PRO A 90 2.25 9.19 -1.66
CA PRO A 90 1.01 8.77 -2.30
C PRO A 90 1.19 7.39 -2.91
N ILE A 91 0.25 6.50 -2.62
CA ILE A 91 0.22 5.13 -3.12
C ILE A 91 -0.91 5.03 -4.15
N ARG A 92 -0.59 4.58 -5.36
CA ARG A 92 -1.56 4.15 -6.36
C ARG A 92 -1.61 2.63 -6.32
N TYR A 93 -2.81 2.07 -6.26
CA TYR A 93 -3.00 0.63 -6.25
C TYR A 93 -3.43 0.16 -7.64
N ASP A 94 -2.89 -0.97 -8.07
CA ASP A 94 -3.37 -1.72 -9.22
C ASP A 94 -4.17 -2.92 -8.71
N LEU A 95 -5.36 -3.10 -9.27
CA LEU A 95 -6.37 -4.10 -8.87
C LEU A 95 -6.48 -5.14 -9.99
N MET A 96 -5.41 -5.87 -10.25
CA MET A 96 -5.36 -6.97 -11.22
C MET A 96 -4.61 -8.16 -10.62
N GLY A 97 -5.35 -9.09 -10.00
CA GLY A 97 -4.77 -10.29 -9.38
C GLY A 97 -4.26 -10.04 -7.96
N GLU A 98 -2.96 -10.18 -7.74
CA GLU A 98 -2.32 -9.79 -6.47
C GLU A 98 -2.36 -8.26 -6.29
N TYR A 99 -2.49 -7.77 -5.06
CA TYR A 99 -2.49 -6.33 -4.82
C TYR A 99 -1.09 -5.76 -5.05
N MET A 100 -0.94 -4.96 -6.11
CA MET A 100 0.26 -4.19 -6.39
C MET A 100 0.05 -2.72 -6.04
N GLY A 101 1.13 -2.06 -5.66
CA GLY A 101 1.12 -0.63 -5.35
C GLY A 101 2.33 0.07 -5.96
N THR A 102 2.14 1.30 -6.42
CA THR A 102 3.24 2.19 -6.81
C THR A 102 3.23 3.41 -5.91
N VAL A 103 4.38 3.70 -5.30
CA VAL A 103 4.57 4.82 -4.39
C VAL A 103 5.47 5.85 -5.02
N SER A 104 5.00 7.08 -5.17
CA SER A 104 5.85 8.22 -5.55
C SER A 104 6.45 8.83 -4.28
N LEU A 105 7.55 8.24 -3.81
CA LEU A 105 8.19 8.60 -2.54
C LEU A 105 8.99 9.89 -2.67
N ALA A 106 8.72 10.84 -1.79
CA ALA A 106 9.54 12.03 -1.60
C ALA A 106 10.03 12.08 -0.16
N THR A 107 11.35 12.13 0.02
CA THR A 107 12.02 12.26 1.31
C THR A 107 12.90 13.50 1.32
N SER A 108 13.26 13.98 2.52
CA SER A 108 14.34 14.95 2.72
C SER A 108 15.42 14.31 3.55
N ASP A 109 16.69 14.51 3.18
CA ASP A 109 17.81 14.13 4.04
C ASP A 109 18.02 15.14 5.18
N SER A 110 18.94 14.83 6.09
CA SER A 110 19.27 15.68 7.24
C SER A 110 19.89 17.03 6.86
N ALA A 111 20.35 17.19 5.61
CA ALA A 111 20.86 18.45 5.07
C ALA A 111 19.76 19.26 4.35
N GLY A 112 18.51 18.80 4.38
CA GLY A 112 17.38 19.46 3.72
C GLY A 112 17.30 19.20 2.21
N ARG A 113 18.11 18.29 1.67
CA ARG A 113 18.08 17.94 0.24
C ARG A 113 16.95 16.95 0.00
N SER A 114 16.12 17.25 -0.98
CA SER A 114 15.02 16.37 -1.38
C SER A 114 15.53 15.21 -2.23
N LEU A 115 15.09 14.01 -1.90
CA LEU A 115 15.24 12.79 -2.70
C LEU A 115 13.85 12.35 -3.16
N ARG A 116 13.72 11.98 -4.44
CA ARG A 116 12.47 11.48 -5.02
C ARG A 116 12.75 10.17 -5.73
N GLU A 117 11.90 9.19 -5.48
CA GLU A 117 11.97 7.90 -6.16
C GLU A 117 10.58 7.29 -6.32
N THR A 118 10.46 6.37 -7.28
CA THR A 118 9.28 5.51 -7.41
C THR A 118 9.60 4.17 -6.81
N VAL A 119 8.74 3.70 -5.91
CA VAL A 119 8.89 2.43 -5.19
C VAL A 119 7.70 1.55 -5.53
N GLU A 120 7.96 0.31 -5.92
CA GLU A 120 6.93 -0.69 -6.17
C GLU A 120 6.67 -1.52 -4.92
N LEU A 121 5.40 -1.85 -4.69
CA LEU A 121 4.90 -2.64 -3.58
C LEU A 121 4.15 -3.84 -4.12
N MET A 122 4.27 -4.95 -3.42
CA MET A 122 3.55 -6.18 -3.70
C MET A 122 3.01 -6.75 -2.38
N HIS A 123 1.74 -7.17 -2.40
CA HIS A 123 1.11 -7.83 -1.27
C HIS A 123 1.07 -9.33 -1.51
N GLU A 124 1.94 -10.06 -0.84
CA GLU A 124 2.08 -11.51 -0.96
C GLU A 124 1.96 -12.14 0.43
N LYS A 125 1.35 -13.32 0.54
CA LYS A 125 1.23 -14.07 1.81
C LYS A 125 0.71 -13.23 3.00
N SER A 126 -0.19 -12.28 2.74
CA SER A 126 -0.76 -11.35 3.74
C SER A 126 0.20 -10.27 4.26
N HIS A 127 1.28 -9.99 3.54
CA HIS A 127 2.26 -8.97 3.90
C HIS A 127 2.60 -8.07 2.71
N TRP A 128 2.75 -6.77 2.99
CA TRP A 128 3.26 -5.81 2.01
C TRP A 128 4.79 -5.78 2.05
N HIS A 129 5.39 -5.93 0.88
CA HIS A 129 6.83 -5.88 0.67
C HIS A 129 7.17 -4.84 -0.40
N VAL A 130 8.40 -4.33 -0.33
CA VAL A 130 8.93 -3.41 -1.33
C VAL A 130 9.73 -4.20 -2.37
N VAL A 131 9.46 -3.99 -3.65
CA VAL A 131 10.22 -4.65 -4.72
C VAL A 131 11.58 -3.95 -4.84
N LEU A 132 12.62 -4.56 -4.25
CA LEU A 132 13.97 -3.99 -4.15
C LEU A 132 15.04 -4.78 -4.91
N PHE A 133 14.84 -6.08 -5.06
CA PHE A 133 15.89 -7.02 -5.40
C PHE A 133 15.67 -7.67 -6.76
N GLU A 134 16.74 -7.77 -7.53
CA GLU A 134 16.79 -8.58 -8.74
C GLU A 134 17.11 -10.02 -8.36
N TRP A 135 16.15 -10.92 -8.59
CA TRP A 135 16.29 -12.33 -8.27
C TRP A 135 17.14 -13.05 -9.33
N PRO A 136 18.05 -13.96 -8.93
CA PRO A 136 18.76 -14.79 -9.89
C PRO A 136 17.76 -15.66 -10.67
N SER A 137 18.04 -15.87 -11.95
CA SER A 137 17.28 -16.78 -12.81
C SER A 137 17.23 -18.18 -12.17
N GLY A 138 16.07 -18.60 -11.69
CA GLY A 138 15.84 -19.91 -11.06
C GLY A 138 15.73 -19.90 -9.52
N ASP A 139 16.00 -18.78 -8.87
CA ASP A 139 15.95 -18.63 -7.41
C ASP A 139 14.72 -17.84 -6.93
N LYS A 140 13.94 -17.28 -7.88
CA LYS A 140 12.57 -16.86 -7.61
C LYS A 140 11.79 -18.14 -7.35
N GLU A 141 11.81 -18.60 -6.10
CA GLU A 141 10.83 -19.57 -5.64
C GLU A 141 9.48 -18.98 -6.04
N THR A 142 8.89 -19.57 -7.06
CA THR A 142 7.54 -19.28 -7.47
C THR A 142 6.70 -19.61 -6.25
N SER A 143 6.34 -18.60 -5.47
CA SER A 143 5.20 -18.65 -4.55
C SER A 143 3.91 -18.76 -5.37
N ALA A 144 3.83 -19.73 -6.27
CA ALA A 144 2.60 -20.18 -6.87
C ALA A 144 2.20 -21.40 -6.07
N THR A 145 1.26 -21.21 -5.14
CA THR A 145 0.36 -22.27 -4.71
C THR A 145 -1.01 -21.96 -5.29
#